data_AF-A0A5D6Y0R8-F1
#
_entry.id   AF-A0A5D6Y0R8-F1
#
_cell.length_a   1.000
_cell.length_b   1.000
_cell.length_c   1.000
_cell.angle_alpha   90.00
_cell.angle_beta   90.00
_cell.angle_gamma   90.00
#
_symmetry.space_group_name_H-M   'P 1'
#
loop_
_entity.id
_entity.type
_entity.pdbx_description
1 polymer ?
#
loop_
_entity_poly.entity_id
_entity_poly.type
_entity_poly.pdbx_seq_one_letter_code
_entity_poly.pdbx_strand_id
1 'polypeptide(L)'
;MRRSFVTLVTSDAYTIGVEALAYSLLRVHAAFPLLVLHTPQVSATAAARLARFFAALAPRLRVSLACVDDIPAPHAASAHVAGWVNSGYTKLRVFALAQFDQVVYIDADAVVLENVDEVR
;
A
#
# COMPACT_ATOMS: atom_id res chain seq x y z
N MET A 1 1.65 20.48 6.32
CA MET A 1 1.94 19.60 5.17
C MET A 1 1.13 18.33 5.30
N ARG A 2 0.46 17.90 4.23
CA ARG A 2 -0.27 16.63 4.14
C ARG A 2 0.72 15.53 3.73
N ARG A 3 1.00 14.59 4.63
CA ARG A 3 1.94 13.48 4.42
C ARG A 3 1.25 12.14 4.65
N SER A 4 1.71 11.11 3.97
CA SER A 4 1.22 9.73 4.15
C SER A 4 2.33 8.74 3.87
N PHE A 5 2.36 7.65 4.64
CA PHE A 5 2.94 6.40 4.15
C PHE A 5 2.02 5.86 3.05
N VAL A 6 2.62 5.26 2.02
CA VAL A 6 1.86 4.64 0.91
C VAL A 6 2.44 3.26 0.63
N THR A 7 1.56 2.30 0.40
CA THR A 7 1.95 0.97 -0.12
C THR A 7 1.01 0.55 -1.23
N LEU A 8 1.38 -0.48 -1.98
CA LEU A 8 0.60 -1.02 -3.10
C LEU A 8 0.45 -2.54 -2.96
N VAL A 9 -0.77 -3.03 -3.16
CA VAL A 9 -1.06 -4.46 -3.29
C VAL A 9 -1.84 -4.74 -4.57
N THR A 10 -1.33 -5.66 -5.39
CA THR A 10 -1.93 -5.97 -6.71
C THR A 10 -2.49 -7.39 -6.81
N SER A 11 -2.45 -8.17 -5.72
CA SER A 11 -3.02 -9.51 -5.64
C SER A 11 -3.36 -9.91 -4.21
N ASP A 12 -4.32 -10.82 -4.06
CA ASP A 12 -4.75 -11.35 -2.76
C ASP A 12 -3.62 -11.99 -1.95
N ALA A 13 -2.65 -12.60 -2.63
CA ALA A 13 -1.52 -13.25 -1.97
C ALA A 13 -0.62 -12.28 -1.21
N TYR A 14 -0.57 -11.01 -1.62
CA TYR A 14 0.28 -9.98 -1.03
C TYR A 14 -0.40 -9.18 0.09
N THR A 15 -1.68 -9.43 0.40
CA THR A 15 -2.36 -8.68 1.47
C THR A 15 -1.75 -8.93 2.85
N ILE A 16 -1.15 -10.10 3.08
CA ILE A 16 -0.46 -10.41 4.34
C ILE A 16 0.73 -9.46 4.58
N GLY A 17 1.40 -9.05 3.50
CA GLY A 17 2.48 -8.08 3.57
C GLY A 17 1.98 -6.70 3.99
N VAL A 18 0.84 -6.27 3.46
CA VAL A 18 0.17 -5.03 3.88
C VAL A 18 -0.24 -5.07 5.36
N GLU A 19 -0.77 -6.19 5.82
CA GLU A 19 -1.12 -6.39 7.24
C GLU A 19 0.13 -6.27 8.14
N ALA A 20 1.24 -6.90 7.75
CA ALA A 20 2.52 -6.82 8.46
C ALA A 20 3.08 -5.39 8.47
N LEU A 21 3.10 -4.70 7.33
CA LEU A 21 3.56 -3.32 7.22
C LEU A 21 2.73 -2.38 8.10
N ALA A 22 1.40 -2.44 8.00
CA ALA A 22 0.50 -1.60 8.79
C ALA A 22 0.68 -1.84 10.30
N TYR A 23 0.82 -3.10 10.72
CA TYR A 23 1.10 -3.42 12.12
C TYR A 23 2.48 -2.92 12.57
N SER A 24 3.50 -3.01 11.71
CA SER A 24 4.85 -2.51 12.03
C SER A 24 4.88 -0.98 12.22
N LEU A 25 4.18 -0.22 11.37
CA LEU A 25 4.00 1.23 11.52
C LEU A 25 3.27 1.59 12.83
N LEU A 26 2.22 0.83 13.17
CA LEU A 26 1.52 0.97 14.45
C LEU A 26 2.45 0.75 15.65
N ARG A 27 3.35 -0.24 15.56
CA ARG A 27 4.28 -0.63 16.63
C ARG A 27 5.35 0.43 16.90
N VAL A 28 5.80 1.13 15.87
CA VAL A 28 6.77 2.22 15.99
C VAL A 28 6.12 3.59 16.22
N HIS A 29 4.80 3.62 16.48
CA HIS A 29 4.03 4.83 16.74
C HIS A 29 4.14 5.88 15.64
N ALA A 30 4.09 5.45 14.37
CA ALA A 30 4.15 6.33 13.22
C ALA A 30 3.09 7.45 13.31
N ALA A 31 3.50 8.70 13.08
CA ALA A 31 2.64 9.87 13.23
C ALA A 31 1.71 10.11 12.02
N PHE A 32 2.10 9.60 10.84
CA PHE A 32 1.38 9.82 9.59
C PHE A 32 0.45 8.63 9.25
N PRO A 33 -0.67 8.88 8.54
CA PRO A 33 -1.56 7.80 8.11
C PRO A 33 -0.88 6.89 7.07
N LEU A 34 -1.45 5.70 6.88
CA LEU A 34 -1.11 4.80 5.78
C LEU A 34 -2.23 4.80 4.73
N LEU A 35 -1.87 5.04 3.47
CA LEU A 35 -2.74 4.81 2.32
C LEU A 35 -2.30 3.53 1.61
N VAL A 36 -3.21 2.57 1.52
CA VAL A 36 -3.00 1.31 0.79
C VAL A 36 -3.68 1.45 -0.56
N LEU A 37 -2.87 1.54 -1.62
CA LEU A 37 -3.35 1.42 -2.99
C LEU A 37 -3.60 -0.06 -3.29
N HIS A 38 -4.73 -0.36 -3.93
CA HIS A 38 -5.00 -1.69 -4.45
C HIS A 38 -5.57 -1.62 -5.87
N THR A 39 -5.45 -2.71 -6.61
CA THR A 39 -6.00 -2.80 -7.97
C THR A 39 -7.32 -3.58 -7.98
N PRO A 40 -8.08 -3.55 -9.09
CA PRO A 40 -9.25 -4.41 -9.28
C PRO A 40 -8.93 -5.92 -9.25
N GLN A 41 -7.67 -6.32 -9.35
CA GLN A 41 -7.23 -7.72 -9.22
C GLN A 41 -7.27 -8.22 -7.77
N VAL A 42 -7.27 -7.31 -6.79
CA VAL A 42 -7.50 -7.66 -5.39
C VAL A 42 -8.99 -7.90 -5.20
N SER A 43 -9.35 -9.11 -4.77
CA SER A 43 -10.75 -9.52 -4.63
C SER A 43 -11.49 -8.67 -3.60
N ALA A 44 -12.80 -8.51 -3.80
CA ALA A 44 -13.64 -7.81 -2.82
C ALA A 44 -13.55 -8.45 -1.42
N THR A 45 -13.40 -9.78 -1.35
CA THR A 45 -13.21 -10.51 -0.08
C THR A 45 -11.89 -10.12 0.60
N ALA A 46 -10.79 -10.06 -0.16
CA ALA A 46 -9.49 -9.65 0.37
C ALA A 46 -9.49 -8.17 0.81
N ALA A 47 -10.07 -7.28 0.00
CA ALA A 47 -10.23 -5.87 0.35
C ALA A 47 -11.09 -5.68 1.61
N ALA A 48 -12.18 -6.43 1.75
CA ALA A 48 -13.03 -6.40 2.95
C ALA A 48 -12.30 -6.91 4.20
N ARG A 49 -11.45 -7.94 4.06
CA ARG A 49 -10.60 -8.43 5.16
C ARG A 49 -9.61 -7.35 5.60
N LEU A 50 -8.93 -6.70 4.66
CA LEU A 50 -8.02 -5.59 4.96
C LEU A 50 -8.75 -4.44 5.66
N ALA A 51 -9.92 -4.03 5.15
CA ALA A 51 -10.71 -2.98 5.77
C ALA A 51 -11.09 -3.29 7.23
N ARG A 52 -11.49 -4.54 7.51
CA ARG A 52 -11.76 -5.00 8.89
C ARG A 52 -10.51 -4.97 9.77
N PHE A 53 -9.38 -5.41 9.24
CA PHE A 53 -8.11 -5.37 9.96
C PHE A 53 -7.69 -3.93 10.29
N PHE A 54 -7.79 -3.01 9.32
CA PHE A 54 -7.48 -1.59 9.50
C PHE A 54 -8.38 -0.91 10.51
N ALA A 55 -9.68 -1.24 10.53
CA ALA A 55 -10.60 -0.74 11.54
C ALA A 55 -10.16 -1.10 12.97
N ALA A 56 -9.53 -2.26 13.16
CA ALA A 56 -9.01 -2.69 14.47
C ALA A 56 -7.72 -1.95 14.89
N LEU A 57 -6.98 -1.32 13.96
CA LEU A 57 -5.80 -0.51 14.28
C LEU A 57 -6.16 0.92 14.70
N ALA A 58 -7.37 1.37 14.36
CA ALA A 58 -7.87 2.68 14.77
C ALA A 58 -8.16 2.72 16.29
N PRO A 59 -8.02 3.89 16.95
CA PRO A 59 -7.58 5.18 16.40
C PRO A 59 -6.05 5.34 16.33
N ARG A 60 -5.28 4.33 16.78
CA ARG A 60 -3.83 4.42 16.95
C ARG A 60 -3.08 4.58 15.64
N LEU A 61 -3.56 3.96 14.56
CA LEU A 61 -3.08 4.20 13.20
C LEU A 61 -4.28 4.36 12.27
N ARG A 62 -4.33 5.45 11.50
CA ARG A 62 -5.33 5.63 10.45
C ARG A 62 -4.81 4.98 9.16
N VAL A 63 -5.55 3.99 8.67
CA VAL A 63 -5.26 3.31 7.41
C VAL A 63 -6.47 3.43 6.48
N SER A 64 -6.23 3.72 5.21
CA SER A 64 -7.27 3.85 4.18
C SER A 64 -6.94 3.01 2.95
N LEU A 65 -7.98 2.52 2.26
CA LEU A 65 -7.87 1.80 1.00
C LEU A 65 -8.30 2.71 -0.15
N ALA A 66 -7.53 2.71 -1.23
CA ALA A 66 -7.92 3.34 -2.48
C ALA A 66 -7.71 2.38 -3.65
N CYS A 67 -8.78 2.12 -4.39
CA CYS A 67 -8.70 1.38 -5.64
C CYS A 67 -8.11 2.29 -6.73
N VAL A 68 -7.11 1.80 -7.45
CA VAL A 68 -6.50 2.50 -8.58
C VAL A 68 -6.46 1.57 -9.79
N ASP A 69 -6.63 2.15 -10.97
CA ASP A 69 -6.51 1.39 -12.21
C ASP A 69 -5.08 0.86 -12.37
N ASP A 70 -5.01 -0.40 -12.79
CA ASP A 70 -3.77 -1.07 -13.17
C ASP A 70 -3.00 -0.26 -14.23
N ILE A 71 -1.67 -0.32 -14.15
CA ILE A 71 -0.79 0.14 -15.22
C ILE A 71 0.03 -1.08 -15.69
N PRO A 72 -0.31 -1.67 -16.84
CA PRO A 72 0.46 -2.78 -17.38
C PRO A 72 1.85 -2.31 -17.79
N ALA A 73 2.84 -3.18 -17.66
CA ALA A 73 4.14 -2.93 -18.26
C ALA A 73 4.03 -3.06 -19.79
N PRO A 74 4.70 -2.21 -20.59
CA PRO A 74 4.64 -2.25 -22.05
C PRO A 74 5.16 -3.57 -22.65
N HIS A 75 5.92 -4.34 -21.88
CA HIS A 75 6.39 -5.68 -22.22
C HIS A 75 5.86 -6.74 -21.23
N ALA A 76 4.59 -6.65 -20.85
CA ALA A 76 3.93 -7.56 -19.91
C ALA A 76 4.18 -9.06 -20.15
N ALA A 77 4.34 -9.47 -21.41
CA ALA A 77 4.63 -10.86 -21.80
C ALA A 77 6.00 -11.38 -21.31
N SER A 78 6.93 -10.49 -20.93
CA SER A 78 8.23 -10.84 -20.33
C SER A 78 8.27 -10.62 -18.83
N ALA A 79 7.13 -10.38 -18.17
CA ALA A 79 7.09 -10.22 -16.73
C ALA A 79 7.45 -11.53 -16.03
N HIS A 80 8.51 -11.53 -15.22
CA HIS A 80 8.94 -12.71 -14.44
C HIS A 80 8.00 -13.04 -13.27
N VAL A 81 7.06 -12.15 -12.95
CA VAL A 81 6.08 -12.33 -11.87
C VAL A 81 4.67 -12.33 -12.47
N ALA A 82 3.93 -13.43 -12.31
CA ALA A 82 2.60 -13.59 -12.88
C ALA A 82 1.63 -12.46 -12.49
N GLY A 83 1.72 -11.96 -11.25
CA GLY A 83 0.92 -10.83 -10.77
C GLY A 83 1.23 -9.48 -11.43
N TRP A 84 2.39 -9.34 -12.08
CA TRP A 84 2.83 -8.08 -12.71
C TRP A 84 2.45 -7.96 -14.17
N VAL A 85 1.96 -9.05 -14.79
CA VAL A 85 1.56 -9.04 -16.21
C VAL A 85 0.60 -7.87 -16.49
N ASN A 86 -0.37 -7.63 -15.61
CA ASN A 86 -1.32 -6.53 -15.79
C ASN A 86 -0.99 -5.28 -14.96
N SER A 87 -0.12 -5.37 -13.96
CA SER A 87 0.04 -4.34 -12.92
C SER A 87 1.49 -3.87 -12.69
N GLY A 88 2.43 -4.28 -13.54
CA GLY A 88 3.87 -4.10 -13.31
C GLY A 88 4.33 -2.65 -13.12
N TYR A 89 3.61 -1.66 -13.66
CA TYR A 89 3.90 -0.23 -13.49
C TYR A 89 2.90 0.48 -12.57
N THR A 90 1.96 -0.22 -11.93
CA THR A 90 0.93 0.40 -11.07
C THR A 90 1.53 1.20 -9.91
N LYS A 91 2.74 0.86 -9.45
CA LYS A 91 3.49 1.65 -8.45
C LYS A 91 3.66 3.11 -8.84
N LEU A 92 3.67 3.45 -10.14
CA LEU A 92 3.76 4.83 -10.61
C LEU A 92 2.52 5.67 -10.27
N ARG A 93 1.38 5.06 -9.90
CA ARG A 93 0.19 5.78 -9.39
C ARG A 93 0.49 6.62 -8.16
N VAL A 94 1.56 6.31 -7.41
CA VAL A 94 2.03 7.11 -6.28
C VAL A 94 2.30 8.56 -6.66
N PHE A 95 2.83 8.82 -7.86
CA PHE A 95 3.11 10.18 -8.34
C PHE A 95 1.84 10.98 -8.67
N ALA A 96 0.69 10.32 -8.82
CA ALA A 96 -0.59 10.98 -9.06
C ALA A 96 -1.31 11.41 -7.77
N LEU A 97 -0.74 11.13 -6.59
CA LEU A 97 -1.35 11.45 -5.29
C LEU A 97 -1.15 12.93 -4.90
N ALA A 98 -1.62 13.84 -5.76
CA ALA A 98 -1.47 15.29 -5.62
C ALA A 98 -2.16 15.89 -4.39
N GLN A 99 -3.00 15.12 -3.68
CA GLN A 99 -3.55 15.52 -2.40
C GLN A 99 -2.52 15.55 -1.26
N PHE A 100 -1.35 14.91 -1.43
CA PHE A 100 -0.26 14.96 -0.45
C PHE A 100 0.87 15.86 -0.93
N ASP A 101 1.49 16.57 0.02
CA ASP A 101 2.69 17.36 -0.23
C ASP A 101 3.94 16.45 -0.26
N GLN A 102 3.87 15.28 0.40
CA GLN A 102 4.96 14.29 0.45
C GLN A 102 4.37 12.89 0.67
N VAL A 103 4.97 11.90 0.02
CA VAL A 103 4.66 10.47 0.20
C VAL A 103 5.92 9.71 0.55
N VAL A 104 5.85 8.84 1.56
CA VAL A 104 6.86 7.81 1.83
C VAL A 104 6.30 6.48 1.34
N TYR A 105 6.77 6.02 0.18
CA TYR A 105 6.34 4.75 -0.37
C TYR A 105 7.16 3.60 0.23
N ILE A 106 6.47 2.54 0.68
CA ILE A 106 7.07 1.32 1.21
C ILE A 106 6.40 0.13 0.50
N ASP A 107 7.20 -0.77 -0.12
CA ASP A 107 6.65 -1.97 -0.76
C ASP A 107 5.97 -2.88 0.29
N ALA A 108 4.95 -3.62 -0.13
CA ALA A 108 4.15 -4.44 0.77
C ALA A 108 4.93 -5.64 1.35
N ASP A 109 6.11 -5.95 0.83
CA ASP A 109 7.02 -7.00 1.32
C ASP A 109 8.08 -6.47 2.31
N ALA A 110 7.92 -5.24 2.82
CA ALA A 110 8.75 -4.66 3.85
C ALA A 110 8.01 -4.49 5.19
N VAL A 111 8.78 -4.43 6.28
CA VAL A 111 8.30 -4.05 7.62
C VAL A 111 9.19 -2.96 8.20
N VAL A 112 8.61 -2.13 9.06
CA VAL A 112 9.29 -1.00 9.70
C VAL A 112 9.68 -1.38 11.13
N LEU A 113 10.97 -1.33 11.44
CA LEU A 113 11.51 -1.76 12.75
C LEU A 113 11.68 -0.61 13.75
N GLU A 114 11.92 0.60 13.24
CA GLU A 114 12.06 1.84 14.01
C GLU A 114 11.20 2.94 13.40
N ASN A 115 10.89 3.99 14.16
CA ASN A 115 10.11 5.09 13.62
C ASN A 115 10.91 5.80 12.51
N VAL A 116 10.26 6.05 11.37
CA VAL A 116 10.86 6.65 10.16
C VAL A 116 10.12 7.92 9.72
N ASP A 117 9.46 8.62 10.67
CA ASP A 117 8.72 9.85 10.39
C ASP A 117 9.65 11.00 9.93
N GLU A 118 10.96 10.89 10.13
CA GLU A 118 11.99 11.83 9.70
C GLU A 118 12.31 11.79 8.20
N VAL A 119 11.90 10.73 7.48
CA VAL A 119 12.15 10.58 6.04
C VAL A 119 11.51 11.74 5.27
N ARG A 120 12.28 12.38 4.38
CA ARG A 120 11.90 13.55 3.59
C ARG A 120 11.91 13.24 2.10
#